data_AF-A0A0Q1BXV7-F1
#
_entry.id   AF-A0A0Q1BXV7-F1
#
_cell.length_a   1.000
_cell.length_b   1.000
_cell.length_c   1.000
_cell.angle_alpha   90.00
_cell.angle_beta   90.00
_cell.angle_gamma   90.00
#
_symmetry.space_group_name_H-M   'P 1'
#
loop_
_entity.id
_entity.type
_entity.pdbx_description
1 polymer ?
#
loop_
_entity_poly.entity_id
_entity_poly.type
_entity_poly.pdbx_seq_one_letter_code
_entity_poly.pdbx_strand_id
1 'polypeptide(L)'
;MLRVIKKMKFWIEKDDTIFLYQLIKAAGLEDDYAVIRQVIRNGKVSLNDQVALSQRQEVKAGDTIQYNSVHVKILENKPQEKESNKVAGYAEKILPEEPIKHGGAKQWSSKPLNAERKLDDQIKQLVIQLHKTLIGKKLTLAMAESCTGGMAQEFITSLPGASDFFLGGIVSYSNDIKTKILQVKKESLIKYGAVSDQVASEMADGVKELFASDLSGSITGVAGPAGGTADKPVGCVYIAISNLKETINKKYIFSGDRDKIRKKSVLELFKFILENV
;
A
#
# COMPACT_ATOMS: atom_id res chain seq x y z
N MET A 1 -9.33 13.95 40.87
CA MET A 1 -8.52 13.07 40.02
C MET A 1 -7.71 13.96 39.06
N LEU A 2 -6.42 14.14 39.32
CA LEU A 2 -5.54 14.98 38.49
C LEU A 2 -5.42 14.36 37.08
N ARG A 3 -5.88 15.07 36.04
CA ARG A 3 -5.68 14.63 34.64
C ARG A 3 -4.19 14.67 34.34
N VAL A 4 -3.60 13.51 34.06
CA VAL A 4 -2.20 13.42 33.66
C VAL A 4 -2.05 14.06 32.28
N ILE A 5 -1.25 15.13 32.21
CA ILE A 5 -0.90 15.79 30.96
C ILE A 5 0.23 15.00 30.29
N LYS A 6 -0.03 14.44 29.10
CA LYS A 6 0.98 13.74 28.31
C LYS A 6 1.80 14.76 27.50
N LYS A 7 3.12 14.79 27.70
CA LYS A 7 4.03 15.62 26.91
C LYS A 7 4.63 14.80 25.77
N MET A 8 4.63 15.35 24.57
CA MET A 8 5.15 14.74 23.35
C MET A 8 6.10 15.71 22.64
N LYS A 9 7.07 15.16 21.92
CA LYS A 9 7.95 15.90 21.01
C LYS A 9 7.64 15.46 19.58
N PHE A 10 7.58 16.41 18.66
CA PHE A 10 7.41 16.14 17.24
C PHE A 10 8.50 16.93 16.50
N TRP A 11 9.21 16.27 15.59
CA TRP A 11 10.35 16.86 14.91
C TRP A 11 9.97 17.23 13.47
N ILE A 12 10.40 18.41 13.04
CA ILE A 12 10.34 18.86 11.66
C ILE A 12 11.75 19.22 11.18
N GLU A 13 11.95 19.23 9.87
CA GLU A 13 13.19 19.71 9.25
C GLU A 13 13.39 21.20 9.55
N LYS A 14 14.64 21.63 9.52
CA LYS A 14 15.00 23.03 9.75
C LYS A 14 14.33 23.93 8.69
N ASP A 15 13.80 25.06 9.13
CA ASP A 15 13.11 26.07 8.30
C ASP A 15 11.82 25.55 7.62
N ASP A 16 11.36 24.35 7.96
CA ASP A 16 10.18 23.73 7.38
C ASP A 16 8.90 24.07 8.17
N THR A 17 7.75 23.94 7.53
CA THR A 17 6.44 24.14 8.19
C THR A 17 5.50 22.98 7.89
N ILE A 18 4.59 22.72 8.82
CA ILE A 18 3.56 21.69 8.68
C ILE A 18 2.20 22.29 9.00
N PHE A 19 1.16 21.94 8.23
CA PHE A 19 -0.19 22.38 8.58
C PHE A 19 -0.69 21.67 9.83
N LEU A 20 -1.40 22.38 10.69
CA LEU A 20 -1.93 21.88 11.96
C LEU A 20 -2.65 20.53 11.83
N TYR A 21 -3.47 20.33 10.79
CA TYR A 21 -4.16 19.05 10.58
C TYR A 21 -3.21 17.89 10.22
N GLN A 22 -2.13 18.16 9.49
CA GLN A 22 -1.13 17.16 9.13
C GLN A 22 -0.35 16.75 10.36
N LEU A 23 -0.03 17.71 11.23
CA LEU A 23 0.67 17.45 12.48
C LEU A 23 -0.17 16.61 13.45
N ILE A 24 -1.44 16.95 13.66
CA ILE A 24 -2.35 16.17 14.53
C ILE A 24 -2.39 14.70 14.07
N LYS A 25 -2.46 14.48 12.74
CA LYS A 25 -2.44 13.14 12.16
C LYS A 25 -1.08 12.45 12.31
N ALA A 26 0.00 13.12 11.92
CA ALA A 26 1.35 12.55 11.98
C ALA A 26 1.80 12.26 13.41
N ALA A 27 1.29 13.00 14.39
CA ALA A 27 1.54 12.80 15.80
C ALA A 27 0.64 11.72 16.44
N GLY A 28 -0.23 11.06 15.65
CA GLY A 28 -1.12 9.98 16.10
C GLY A 28 -2.18 10.45 17.10
N LEU A 29 -2.58 11.72 17.05
CA LEU A 29 -3.55 12.30 17.98
C LEU A 29 -5.00 12.07 17.53
N GLU A 30 -5.24 12.11 16.22
CA GLU A 30 -6.51 11.82 15.56
C GLU A 30 -6.24 11.53 14.08
N ASP A 31 -6.88 10.50 13.53
CA ASP A 31 -6.63 10.05 12.16
C ASP A 31 -7.75 10.45 11.17
N ASP A 32 -8.97 10.72 11.69
CA ASP A 32 -10.09 11.13 10.86
C ASP A 32 -10.07 12.64 10.59
N TYR A 33 -9.91 13.01 9.32
CA TYR A 33 -9.86 14.40 8.88
C TYR A 33 -11.13 15.22 9.22
N ALA A 34 -12.31 14.61 9.17
CA ALA A 34 -13.56 15.27 9.52
C ALA A 34 -13.61 15.59 11.02
N VAL A 35 -13.13 14.65 11.85
CA VAL A 35 -12.99 14.85 13.30
C VAL A 35 -11.98 15.96 13.58
N ILE A 36 -10.79 15.94 12.97
CA ILE A 36 -9.77 17.00 13.11
C ILE A 36 -10.35 18.37 12.77
N ARG A 37 -11.09 18.47 11.66
CA ARG A 37 -11.74 19.72 11.26
C ARG A 37 -12.75 20.18 12.31
N GLN A 38 -13.56 19.27 12.85
CA GLN A 38 -14.59 19.59 13.82
C GLN A 38 -13.99 20.03 15.16
N VAL A 39 -12.97 19.34 15.66
CA VAL A 39 -12.33 19.70 16.94
C VAL A 39 -11.60 21.04 16.86
N ILE A 40 -10.98 21.38 15.73
CA ILE A 40 -10.37 22.70 15.52
C ILE A 40 -11.46 23.78 15.49
N ARG A 41 -12.54 23.58 14.73
CA ARG A 41 -13.67 24.52 14.68
C ARG A 41 -14.33 24.73 16.05
N ASN A 42 -14.36 23.70 16.87
CA ASN A 42 -14.93 23.75 18.22
C ASN A 42 -13.94 24.30 19.27
N GLY A 43 -12.79 24.82 18.84
CA GLY A 43 -11.79 25.42 19.71
C GLY A 43 -11.13 24.44 20.68
N LYS A 44 -11.06 23.16 20.32
CA LYS A 44 -10.47 22.09 21.16
C LYS A 44 -8.98 21.87 20.93
N VAL A 45 -8.40 22.62 20.01
CA VAL A 45 -6.97 22.63 19.72
C VAL A 45 -6.44 24.03 19.97
N SER A 46 -5.35 24.14 20.74
CA SER A 46 -4.58 25.38 20.84
C SER A 46 -3.20 25.24 20.21
N LEU A 47 -2.74 26.32 19.60
CA LEU A 47 -1.39 26.53 19.09
C LEU A 47 -0.82 27.72 19.85
N ASN A 48 0.31 27.53 20.54
CA ASN A 48 0.96 28.55 21.38
C ASN A 48 -0.01 29.19 22.37
N ASP A 49 -0.74 28.35 23.11
CA ASP A 49 -1.75 28.72 24.10
C ASP A 49 -2.95 29.54 23.57
N GLN A 50 -3.05 29.72 22.25
CA GLN A 50 -4.18 30.37 21.59
C GLN A 50 -5.02 29.34 20.85
N VAL A 51 -6.35 29.51 20.86
CA VAL A 51 -7.25 28.63 20.11
C VAL A 51 -6.88 28.68 18.63
N ALA A 52 -6.64 27.51 18.04
CA ALA A 52 -6.26 27.40 16.65
C ALA A 52 -7.38 27.91 15.73
N LEU A 53 -7.03 28.81 14.81
CA LEU A 53 -8.01 29.51 13.97
C LEU A 53 -8.38 28.70 12.72
N SER A 54 -7.47 27.86 12.26
CA SER A 54 -7.62 27.12 11.02
C SER A 54 -6.88 25.80 11.05
N GLN A 55 -7.47 24.77 10.43
CA GLN A 55 -6.79 23.50 10.21
C GLN A 55 -5.54 23.63 9.32
N ARG A 56 -5.47 24.70 8.50
CA ARG A 56 -4.33 25.03 7.62
C ARG A 56 -3.43 26.11 8.21
N GLN A 57 -3.52 26.35 9.52
CA GLN A 57 -2.54 27.19 10.19
C GLN A 57 -1.18 26.48 10.14
N GLU A 58 -0.15 27.19 9.72
CA GLU A 58 1.21 26.68 9.68
C GLU A 58 1.77 26.57 11.09
N VAL A 59 2.47 25.47 11.33
CA VAL A 59 3.16 25.15 12.57
C VAL A 59 4.62 24.96 12.24
N LYS A 60 5.49 25.60 13.01
CA LYS A 60 6.94 25.59 12.84
C LYS A 60 7.63 25.15 14.12
N ALA A 61 8.94 24.94 14.04
CA ALA A 61 9.70 24.57 15.21
C ALA A 61 9.70 25.69 16.26
N GLY A 62 9.69 25.30 17.53
CA GLY A 62 9.45 26.19 18.65
C GLY A 62 7.97 26.31 19.05
N ASP A 63 7.05 25.98 18.15
CA ASP A 63 5.62 26.00 18.48
C ASP A 63 5.23 24.89 19.47
N THR A 64 4.09 25.10 20.13
CA THR A 64 3.45 24.12 20.99
C THR A 64 1.99 23.93 20.61
N ILE A 65 1.54 22.67 20.58
CA ILE A 65 0.15 22.33 20.34
C ILE A 65 -0.41 21.64 21.56
N GLN A 66 -1.63 22.00 21.95
CA GLN A 66 -2.39 21.24 22.93
C GLN A 66 -3.66 20.70 22.29
N TYR A 67 -3.85 19.40 22.43
CA TYR A 67 -5.05 18.67 22.02
C TYR A 67 -5.48 17.75 23.15
N ASN A 68 -6.70 17.93 23.67
CA ASN A 68 -7.19 17.23 24.85
C ASN A 68 -6.22 17.35 26.04
N SER A 69 -5.66 16.23 26.52
CA SER A 69 -4.68 16.20 27.61
C SER A 69 -3.24 16.03 27.12
N VAL A 70 -2.99 16.19 25.81
CA VAL A 70 -1.67 16.03 25.18
C VAL A 70 -1.10 17.39 24.79
N HIS A 71 0.15 17.63 25.16
CA HIS A 71 0.92 18.80 24.72
C HIS A 71 2.07 18.32 23.84
N VAL A 72 2.16 18.86 22.63
CA VAL A 72 3.18 18.54 21.63
C VAL A 72 4.11 19.73 21.49
N LYS A 73 5.40 19.53 21.73
CA LYS A 73 6.43 20.53 21.45
C LYS A 73 7.07 20.23 20.10
N ILE A 74 7.13 21.23 19.24
CA ILE A 74 7.70 21.10 17.89
C ILE A 74 9.17 21.48 17.94
N LEU A 75 10.02 20.56 17.49
CA LEU A 75 11.47 20.68 17.56
C LEU A 75 12.08 20.60 16.16
N GLU A 76 13.20 21.29 15.95
CA GLU A 76 14.02 21.11 14.75
C GLU A 76 14.91 19.88 14.91
N ASN A 77 15.13 19.16 13.82
CA ASN A 77 16.13 18.10 13.66
C ASN A 77 16.00 16.94 14.67
N LYS A 78 15.55 15.77 14.21
CA LYS A 78 15.57 14.56 15.04
C LYS A 78 17.03 14.26 15.46
N PRO A 79 17.32 13.99 16.74
CA PRO A 79 18.64 13.50 17.12
C PRO A 79 18.93 12.23 16.33
N GLN A 80 20.13 12.13 15.72
CA GLN A 80 20.56 10.93 15.00
C GLN A 80 20.48 9.74 15.98
N GLU A 81 19.56 8.80 15.71
CA GLU A 81 19.57 7.51 16.37
C GLU A 81 20.88 6.81 16.01
N LYS A 82 21.63 6.35 17.02
CA LYS A 82 22.85 5.55 16.84
C LYS A 82 22.54 4.39 15.88
N GLU A 83 23.36 4.27 14.84
CA GLU A 83 23.32 3.19 13.85
C GLU A 83 23.12 1.83 14.52
N SER A 84 21.93 1.26 14.39
CA SER A 84 21.72 -0.16 14.68
C SER A 84 22.22 -0.97 13.48
N ASN A 85 23.44 -1.48 13.62
CA ASN A 85 24.06 -2.62 12.94
C ASN A 85 23.62 -2.94 11.50
N LYS A 86 24.56 -2.66 10.60
CA LYS A 86 24.75 -3.20 9.24
C LYS A 86 24.21 -4.62 9.07
N VAL A 87 23.22 -4.78 8.19
CA VAL A 87 23.03 -6.03 7.45
C VAL A 87 23.98 -5.99 6.27
N ALA A 88 25.17 -6.53 6.46
CA ALA A 88 26.17 -6.68 5.41
C ALA A 88 25.72 -7.77 4.42
N GLY A 89 25.79 -7.48 3.11
CA GLY A 89 25.89 -8.57 2.12
C GLY A 89 25.41 -8.32 0.69
N TYR A 90 24.55 -7.35 0.37
CA TYR A 90 23.89 -7.35 -0.95
C TYR A 90 23.77 -6.01 -1.70
N ALA A 91 24.30 -4.89 -1.19
CA ALA A 91 24.06 -3.57 -1.75
C ALA A 91 25.29 -2.86 -2.35
N GLU A 92 26.37 -3.59 -2.65
CA GLU A 92 27.53 -3.01 -3.36
C GLU A 92 27.52 -3.43 -4.83
N LYS A 93 26.60 -2.86 -5.61
CA LYS A 93 26.81 -2.50 -7.02
C LYS A 93 25.55 -1.85 -7.57
N ILE A 94 25.76 -0.66 -8.17
CA ILE A 94 24.80 0.20 -8.88
C ILE A 94 24.08 1.20 -7.98
N LEU A 95 24.77 2.29 -7.65
CA LEU A 95 24.13 3.60 -7.45
C LEU A 95 24.44 4.45 -8.69
N PRO A 96 23.46 5.09 -9.35
CA PRO A 96 23.76 6.05 -10.42
C PRO A 96 24.48 7.28 -9.86
N GLU A 97 25.47 7.78 -10.61
CA GLU A 97 26.37 8.88 -10.19
C GLU A 97 25.72 10.27 -10.14
N GLU A 98 24.43 10.40 -10.51
CA GLU A 98 23.70 11.67 -10.37
C GLU A 98 22.36 11.50 -9.65
N PRO A 99 22.00 12.43 -8.72
CA PRO A 99 20.69 12.42 -8.07
C PRO A 99 19.60 12.68 -9.11
N ILE A 100 18.66 11.74 -9.21
CA ILE A 100 17.47 11.87 -10.05
C ILE A 100 16.69 13.11 -9.59
N LYS A 101 16.56 14.12 -10.47
CA LYS A 101 15.66 15.26 -10.24
C LYS A 101 14.22 14.77 -10.27
N HIS A 102 13.62 14.60 -9.10
CA HIS A 102 12.17 14.39 -9.00
C HIS A 102 11.45 15.68 -9.38
N GLY A 103 10.66 15.64 -10.47
CA GLY A 103 9.73 16.73 -10.80
C GLY A 103 8.75 16.93 -9.66
N GLY A 104 8.62 18.15 -9.15
CA GLY A 104 7.72 18.48 -8.05
C GLY A 104 6.28 18.12 -8.41
N ALA A 105 5.68 17.16 -7.68
CA ALA A 105 4.27 16.83 -7.80
C ALA A 105 3.44 18.04 -7.32
N LYS A 106 2.93 18.84 -8.27
CA LYS A 106 1.92 19.86 -7.98
C LYS A 106 0.63 19.13 -7.60
N GLN A 107 0.32 19.13 -6.29
CA GLN A 107 -0.87 18.55 -5.64
C GLN A 107 -0.82 17.04 -5.34
N TRP A 108 -0.50 16.71 -4.09
CA TRP A 108 -1.05 15.54 -3.41
C TRP A 108 -2.49 15.84 -2.98
N SER A 109 -3.49 15.33 -3.71
CA SER A 109 -4.86 15.33 -3.21
C SER A 109 -5.01 14.25 -2.15
N SER A 110 -4.95 14.64 -0.88
CA SER A 110 -5.05 13.77 0.31
C SER A 110 -6.46 13.23 0.60
N LYS A 111 -7.37 13.28 -0.39
CA LYS A 111 -8.71 12.71 -0.27
C LYS A 111 -8.93 11.72 -1.40
N PRO A 112 -9.08 10.42 -1.11
CA PRO A 112 -9.70 9.55 -2.10
C PRO A 112 -11.09 10.11 -2.41
N LEU A 113 -11.42 10.24 -3.69
CA LEU A 113 -12.75 10.66 -4.12
C LEU A 113 -13.80 9.68 -3.53
N ASN A 114 -15.05 10.11 -3.30
CA ASN A 114 -16.09 9.25 -2.72
C ASN A 114 -16.22 7.87 -3.42
N ALA A 115 -15.97 7.81 -4.73
CA ALA A 115 -15.96 6.58 -5.51
C ALA A 115 -14.77 5.65 -5.17
N GLU A 116 -13.59 6.21 -4.87
CA GLU A 116 -12.43 5.44 -4.44
C GLU A 116 -12.64 4.87 -3.03
N ARG A 117 -13.28 5.64 -2.14
CA ARG A 117 -13.67 5.16 -0.80
C ARG A 117 -14.60 3.94 -0.91
N LYS A 118 -15.58 3.98 -1.81
CA LYS A 118 -16.51 2.86 -2.04
C LYS A 118 -15.80 1.59 -2.51
N LEU A 119 -14.79 1.72 -3.37
CA LEU A 119 -14.05 0.57 -3.88
C LEU A 119 -13.15 -0.03 -2.78
N ASP A 120 -12.48 0.81 -1.99
CA ASP A 120 -11.67 0.35 -0.86
C ASP A 120 -12.52 -0.38 0.18
N ASP A 121 -13.71 0.13 0.48
CA ASP A 121 -14.65 -0.52 1.39
C ASP A 121 -15.08 -1.90 0.86
N GLN A 122 -15.32 -2.05 -0.45
CA GLN A 122 -15.62 -3.34 -1.07
C GLN A 122 -14.45 -4.33 -0.95
N ILE A 123 -13.23 -3.87 -1.23
CA ILE A 123 -12.02 -4.70 -1.09
C ILE A 123 -11.86 -5.16 0.36
N LYS A 124 -12.04 -4.26 1.33
CA LYS A 124 -11.98 -4.61 2.76
C LYS A 124 -13.00 -5.67 3.16
N GLN A 125 -14.24 -5.61 2.65
CA GLN A 125 -15.24 -6.64 2.91
C GLN A 125 -14.81 -8.01 2.35
N LEU A 126 -14.22 -8.03 1.15
CA LEU A 126 -13.67 -9.26 0.58
C LEU A 126 -12.49 -9.81 1.38
N VAL A 127 -11.61 -8.95 1.89
CA VAL A 127 -10.50 -9.38 2.78
C VAL A 127 -11.04 -10.01 4.07
N ILE A 128 -12.07 -9.43 4.69
CA ILE A 128 -12.71 -10.01 5.88
C ILE A 128 -13.29 -11.40 5.55
N GLN A 129 -13.94 -11.55 4.40
CA GLN A 129 -14.47 -12.84 3.95
C GLN A 129 -13.35 -13.85 3.68
N LEU A 130 -12.26 -13.42 3.04
CA LEU A 130 -11.08 -14.22 2.75
C LEU A 130 -10.46 -14.75 4.04
N HIS A 131 -10.23 -13.88 5.02
CA HIS A 131 -9.75 -14.25 6.36
C HIS A 131 -10.57 -15.36 6.99
N LYS A 132 -11.90 -15.16 7.09
CA LYS A 132 -12.81 -16.13 7.71
C LYS A 132 -12.77 -17.47 6.99
N THR A 133 -12.75 -17.43 5.66
CA THR A 133 -12.81 -18.63 4.83
C THR A 133 -11.52 -19.45 4.95
N LEU A 134 -10.36 -18.80 4.80
CA LEU A 134 -9.06 -19.47 4.81
C LEU A 134 -8.69 -20.01 6.19
N ILE A 135 -8.93 -19.24 7.25
CA ILE A 135 -8.74 -19.72 8.64
C ILE A 135 -9.69 -20.90 8.93
N GLY A 136 -10.97 -20.78 8.55
CA GLY A 136 -11.95 -21.85 8.77
C GLY A 136 -11.62 -23.16 8.04
N LYS A 137 -10.98 -23.06 6.87
CA LYS A 137 -10.51 -24.21 6.07
C LYS A 137 -9.07 -24.64 6.38
N LYS A 138 -8.35 -23.90 7.24
CA LYS A 138 -6.92 -24.09 7.52
C LYS A 138 -6.04 -24.09 6.26
N LEU A 139 -6.35 -23.18 5.33
CA LEU A 139 -5.61 -23.02 4.08
C LEU A 139 -4.72 -21.79 4.16
N THR A 140 -3.54 -21.87 3.55
CA THR A 140 -2.56 -20.79 3.44
C THR A 140 -2.58 -20.11 2.07
N LEU A 141 -2.16 -18.85 2.01
CA LEU A 141 -2.16 -18.01 0.81
C LEU A 141 -0.82 -17.31 0.61
N ALA A 142 -0.35 -17.28 -0.64
CA ALA A 142 0.76 -16.45 -1.10
C ALA A 142 0.39 -15.60 -2.34
N MET A 143 1.10 -14.50 -2.58
CA MET A 143 0.73 -13.53 -3.62
C MET A 143 1.90 -13.11 -4.54
N ALA A 144 1.67 -13.10 -5.86
CA ALA A 144 2.59 -12.54 -6.85
C ALA A 144 1.99 -11.30 -7.53
N GLU A 145 2.59 -10.13 -7.34
CA GLU A 145 2.06 -8.88 -7.90
C GLU A 145 3.03 -8.24 -8.90
N SER A 146 2.50 -7.72 -10.01
CA SER A 146 3.22 -6.83 -10.90
C SER A 146 2.58 -5.43 -10.87
N CYS A 147 1.55 -5.17 -11.68
CA CYS A 147 1.01 -3.82 -11.87
C CYS A 147 0.33 -3.21 -10.63
N THR A 148 -0.08 -4.03 -9.66
CA THR A 148 -0.68 -3.59 -8.39
C THR A 148 0.37 -3.22 -7.33
N GLY A 149 1.62 -3.69 -7.46
CA GLY A 149 2.75 -3.18 -6.69
C GLY A 149 2.67 -3.42 -5.18
N GLY A 150 2.09 -4.54 -4.73
CA GLY A 150 1.96 -4.86 -3.30
C GLY A 150 0.61 -4.47 -2.70
N MET A 151 -0.29 -3.87 -3.49
CA MET A 151 -1.59 -3.41 -3.01
C MET A 151 -2.48 -4.56 -2.51
N ALA A 152 -2.46 -5.72 -3.16
CA ALA A 152 -3.23 -6.87 -2.65
C ALA A 152 -2.70 -7.31 -1.29
N GLN A 153 -1.38 -7.39 -1.14
CA GLN A 153 -0.73 -7.75 0.12
C GLN A 153 -1.00 -6.73 1.23
N GLU A 154 -0.99 -5.44 0.91
CA GLU A 154 -1.36 -4.36 1.85
C GLU A 154 -2.79 -4.53 2.35
N PHE A 155 -3.75 -4.77 1.45
CA PHE A 155 -5.14 -5.01 1.85
C PHE A 155 -5.28 -6.25 2.74
N ILE A 156 -4.61 -7.37 2.41
CA ILE A 156 -4.62 -8.59 3.24
C ILE A 156 -4.06 -8.29 4.64
N THR A 157 -2.89 -7.67 4.71
CA THR A 157 -2.16 -7.42 5.97
C THR A 157 -2.74 -6.26 6.79
N SER A 158 -3.64 -5.46 6.22
CA SER A 158 -4.36 -4.41 6.94
C SER A 158 -5.36 -4.95 7.97
N LEU A 159 -5.76 -6.23 7.87
CA LEU A 159 -6.66 -6.87 8.81
C LEU A 159 -5.87 -7.67 9.86
N PRO A 160 -6.09 -7.45 11.18
CA PRO A 160 -5.44 -8.22 12.23
C PRO A 160 -5.68 -9.73 12.10
N GLY A 161 -4.64 -10.53 12.35
CA GLY A 161 -4.67 -11.99 12.22
C GLY A 161 -4.25 -12.51 10.84
N ALA A 162 -3.79 -11.64 9.92
CA ALA A 162 -3.39 -12.07 8.58
C ALA A 162 -2.27 -13.13 8.60
N SER A 163 -1.44 -13.12 9.65
CA SER A 163 -0.40 -14.12 9.91
C SER A 163 -0.91 -15.56 10.03
N ASP A 164 -2.21 -15.76 10.28
CA ASP A 164 -2.79 -17.09 10.48
C ASP A 164 -2.93 -17.88 9.16
N PHE A 165 -2.89 -17.21 8.01
CA PHE A 165 -3.00 -17.86 6.70
C PHE A 165 -2.13 -17.23 5.61
N PHE A 166 -1.77 -15.95 5.70
CA PHE A 166 -1.02 -15.28 4.65
C PHE A 166 0.49 -15.43 4.90
N LEU A 167 1.17 -16.17 4.01
CA LEU A 167 2.60 -16.50 4.16
C LEU A 167 3.53 -15.41 3.63
N GLY A 168 3.04 -14.57 2.73
CA GLY A 168 3.80 -13.49 2.11
C GLY A 168 3.57 -13.38 0.60
N GLY A 169 4.39 -12.56 -0.05
CA GLY A 169 4.28 -12.38 -1.48
C GLY A 169 5.49 -11.71 -2.10
N ILE A 170 5.54 -11.77 -3.44
CA ILE A 170 6.58 -11.18 -4.27
C ILE A 170 5.97 -10.11 -5.15
N VAL A 171 6.55 -8.92 -5.12
CA VAL A 171 6.28 -7.89 -6.14
C VAL A 171 7.29 -8.06 -7.28
N SER A 172 6.91 -8.82 -8.31
CA SER A 172 7.75 -9.14 -9.48
C SER A 172 7.50 -8.18 -10.64
N TYR A 173 7.82 -6.89 -10.49
CA TYR A 173 7.51 -5.89 -11.52
C TYR A 173 8.29 -6.11 -12.83
N SER A 174 9.59 -6.45 -12.74
CA SER A 174 10.44 -6.72 -13.91
C SER A 174 10.39 -8.19 -14.36
N ASN A 175 10.71 -8.43 -15.63
CA ASN A 175 10.83 -9.78 -16.19
C ASN A 175 11.93 -10.60 -15.49
N ASP A 176 13.01 -9.94 -15.07
CA ASP A 176 14.10 -10.58 -14.34
C ASP A 176 13.63 -11.14 -12.99
N ILE A 177 12.79 -10.42 -12.24
CA ILE A 177 12.27 -10.94 -10.98
C ILE A 177 11.26 -12.07 -11.24
N LYS A 178 10.41 -11.94 -12.27
CA LYS A 178 9.49 -13.01 -12.69
C LYS A 178 10.25 -14.32 -12.96
N THR A 179 11.35 -14.25 -13.70
CA THR A 179 12.16 -15.43 -14.04
C THR A 179 13.00 -15.96 -12.87
N LYS A 180 13.71 -15.07 -12.15
CA LYS A 180 14.65 -15.49 -11.09
C LYS A 180 13.98 -15.99 -9.82
N ILE A 181 12.87 -15.35 -9.42
CA ILE A 181 12.22 -15.63 -8.13
C ILE A 181 10.99 -16.50 -8.32
N LEU A 182 10.16 -16.19 -9.32
CA LEU A 182 8.92 -16.92 -9.58
C LEU A 182 9.07 -18.00 -10.65
N GLN A 183 10.28 -18.26 -11.15
CA GLN A 183 10.57 -19.31 -12.14
C GLN A 183 9.71 -19.23 -13.42
N VAL A 184 9.19 -18.05 -13.75
CA VAL A 184 8.46 -17.80 -15.01
C VAL A 184 9.40 -18.13 -16.17
N LYS A 185 8.88 -18.86 -17.17
CA LYS A 185 9.67 -19.32 -18.32
C LYS A 185 10.06 -18.13 -19.18
N LYS A 186 11.32 -18.09 -19.59
CA LYS A 186 11.82 -17.05 -20.51
C LYS A 186 11.09 -17.11 -21.84
N GLU A 187 10.76 -18.32 -22.30
CA GLU A 187 10.05 -18.60 -23.54
C GLU A 187 8.65 -17.99 -23.50
N SER A 188 7.95 -18.09 -22.36
CA SER A 188 6.63 -17.48 -22.16
C SER A 188 6.69 -15.97 -22.24
N LEU A 189 7.70 -15.35 -21.63
CA LEU A 189 7.92 -13.91 -21.71
C LEU A 189 8.28 -13.42 -23.11
N ILE A 190 9.08 -14.19 -23.87
CA ILE A 190 9.45 -13.84 -25.25
C ILE A 190 8.25 -13.97 -26.18
N LYS A 191 7.51 -15.09 -26.09
CA LYS A 191 6.43 -15.43 -27.03
C LYS A 191 5.14 -14.67 -26.74
N TYR A 192 4.78 -14.55 -25.47
CA TYR A 192 3.49 -14.00 -25.07
C TYR A 192 3.61 -12.63 -24.38
N GLY A 193 4.80 -12.25 -23.92
CA GLY A 193 5.00 -11.00 -23.15
C GLY A 193 4.53 -11.11 -21.70
N ALA A 194 4.97 -10.17 -20.86
CA ALA A 194 4.71 -10.19 -19.41
C ALA A 194 3.24 -10.09 -19.00
N VAL A 195 2.38 -9.57 -19.88
CA VAL A 195 0.93 -9.44 -19.67
C VAL A 195 0.24 -10.50 -20.51
N SER A 196 0.15 -11.72 -20.00
CA SER A 196 -0.51 -12.85 -20.66
C SER A 196 -1.06 -13.85 -19.64
N ASP A 197 -1.88 -14.78 -20.11
CA ASP A 197 -2.41 -15.90 -19.34
C ASP A 197 -1.30 -16.84 -18.87
N GLN A 198 -0.33 -17.16 -19.74
CA GLN A 198 0.80 -18.04 -19.39
C GLN A 198 1.64 -17.45 -18.27
N VAL A 199 2.01 -16.17 -18.38
CA VAL A 199 2.82 -15.50 -17.36
C VAL A 199 2.05 -15.34 -16.05
N ALA A 200 0.74 -15.06 -16.11
CA ALA A 200 -0.07 -15.01 -14.89
C ALA A 200 -0.11 -16.39 -14.19
N SER A 201 -0.38 -17.47 -14.91
CA SER A 201 -0.38 -18.83 -14.35
C SER A 201 1.00 -19.21 -13.78
N GLU A 202 2.08 -19.01 -14.53
CA GLU A 202 3.45 -19.31 -14.07
C GLU A 202 3.83 -18.48 -12.83
N MET A 203 3.41 -17.21 -12.74
CA MET A 203 3.61 -16.39 -11.54
C MET A 203 2.86 -16.95 -10.32
N ALA A 204 1.63 -17.45 -10.52
CA ALA A 204 0.84 -18.04 -9.43
C ALA A 204 1.48 -19.36 -8.96
N ASP A 205 1.87 -20.24 -9.88
CA ASP A 205 2.55 -21.49 -9.55
C ASP A 205 3.88 -21.24 -8.84
N GLY A 206 4.71 -20.36 -9.39
CA GLY A 206 6.02 -20.05 -8.82
C GLY A 206 5.96 -19.48 -7.41
N VAL A 207 4.99 -18.61 -7.11
CA VAL A 207 4.86 -18.08 -5.74
C VAL A 207 4.26 -19.09 -4.77
N LYS A 208 3.38 -19.96 -5.26
CA LYS A 208 2.85 -21.07 -4.45
C LYS A 208 3.96 -22.02 -4.02
N GLU A 209 4.81 -22.42 -4.96
CA GLU A 209 5.95 -23.28 -4.70
C GLU A 209 6.96 -22.59 -3.77
N LEU A 210 7.27 -21.31 -4.00
CA LEU A 210 8.24 -20.55 -3.21
C LEU A 210 7.87 -20.48 -1.72
N PHE A 211 6.59 -20.32 -1.41
CA PHE A 211 6.09 -20.22 -0.03
C PHE A 211 5.52 -21.53 0.52
N ALA A 212 5.47 -22.58 -0.30
CA ALA A 212 4.76 -23.83 0.01
C ALA A 212 3.32 -23.59 0.52
N SER A 213 2.60 -22.67 -0.12
CA SER A 213 1.21 -22.33 0.26
C SER A 213 0.20 -23.29 -0.37
N ASP A 214 -0.98 -23.41 0.23
CA ASP A 214 -2.09 -24.20 -0.33
C ASP A 214 -2.69 -23.51 -1.57
N LEU A 215 -2.74 -22.18 -1.51
CA LEU A 215 -3.29 -21.31 -2.54
C LEU A 215 -2.31 -20.22 -2.88
N SER A 216 -2.37 -19.73 -4.12
CA SER A 216 -1.72 -18.49 -4.49
C SER A 216 -2.56 -17.68 -5.48
N GLY A 217 -2.30 -16.38 -5.52
CA GLY A 217 -2.85 -15.48 -6.52
C GLY A 217 -1.77 -14.71 -7.25
N SER A 218 -1.99 -14.38 -8.52
CA SER A 218 -1.10 -13.52 -9.28
C SER A 218 -1.84 -12.42 -10.05
N ILE A 219 -1.17 -11.28 -10.24
CA ILE A 219 -1.67 -10.16 -11.07
C ILE A 219 -0.55 -9.64 -11.98
N THR A 220 -0.80 -9.65 -13.29
CA THR A 220 0.03 -8.95 -14.29
C THR A 220 -0.82 -8.18 -15.29
N GLY A 221 -0.43 -6.96 -15.63
CA GLY A 221 -1.30 -6.10 -16.45
C GLY A 221 -0.71 -4.75 -16.82
N VAL A 222 -1.43 -4.03 -17.68
CA VAL A 222 -1.11 -2.68 -18.12
C VAL A 222 -2.03 -1.69 -17.37
N ALA A 223 -1.57 -1.16 -16.24
CA ALA A 223 -2.36 -0.19 -15.47
C ALA A 223 -2.37 1.23 -16.08
N GLY A 224 -1.52 1.54 -17.05
CA GLY A 224 -1.47 2.88 -17.67
C GLY A 224 -0.66 3.91 -16.87
N PRO A 225 -0.70 5.20 -17.28
CA PRO A 225 -1.51 5.74 -18.39
C PRO A 225 -0.96 5.37 -19.79
N ALA A 226 0.28 4.91 -19.87
CA ALA A 226 0.92 4.45 -21.12
C ALA A 226 1.21 2.93 -21.08
N GLY A 227 1.79 2.40 -22.16
CA GLY A 227 2.26 1.01 -22.24
C GLY A 227 1.22 0.01 -22.75
N GLY A 228 0.05 0.47 -23.20
CA GLY A 228 -0.93 -0.37 -23.88
C GLY A 228 -0.60 -0.54 -25.37
N THR A 229 -1.02 -1.66 -25.94
CA THR A 229 -1.02 -1.93 -27.39
C THR A 229 -2.45 -2.18 -27.87
N ALA A 230 -2.65 -2.35 -29.18
CA ALA A 230 -3.97 -2.73 -29.73
C ALA A 230 -4.49 -4.05 -29.12
N ASP A 231 -3.62 -5.05 -28.96
CA ASP A 231 -3.99 -6.36 -28.40
C ASP A 231 -4.12 -6.36 -26.87
N LYS A 232 -3.35 -5.49 -26.21
CA LYS A 232 -3.26 -5.37 -24.74
C LYS A 232 -3.38 -3.91 -24.34
N PRO A 233 -4.60 -3.33 -24.43
CA PRO A 233 -4.80 -1.93 -24.13
C PRO A 233 -4.53 -1.63 -22.64
N VAL A 234 -4.41 -0.35 -22.30
CA VAL A 234 -4.46 0.09 -20.90
C VAL A 234 -5.75 -0.45 -20.26
N GLY A 235 -5.62 -1.04 -19.07
CA GLY A 235 -6.69 -1.76 -18.40
C GLY A 235 -6.67 -3.28 -18.62
N CYS A 236 -5.85 -3.79 -19.56
CA CYS A 236 -5.68 -5.23 -19.76
C CYS A 236 -4.90 -5.85 -18.60
N VAL A 237 -5.54 -6.75 -17.86
CA VAL A 237 -4.98 -7.41 -16.69
C VAL A 237 -5.32 -8.89 -16.73
N TYR A 238 -4.33 -9.74 -16.48
CA TYR A 238 -4.48 -11.16 -16.27
C TYR A 238 -4.32 -11.47 -14.78
N ILE A 239 -5.25 -12.26 -14.27
CA ILE A 239 -5.27 -12.71 -12.87
C ILE A 239 -5.29 -14.23 -12.89
N ALA A 240 -4.42 -14.88 -12.12
CA ALA A 240 -4.41 -16.32 -11.97
C ALA A 240 -4.45 -16.75 -10.50
N ILE A 241 -4.96 -17.96 -10.27
CA ILE A 241 -4.99 -18.62 -8.97
C ILE A 241 -4.47 -20.04 -9.16
N SER A 242 -3.52 -20.43 -8.33
CA SER A 242 -3.10 -21.82 -8.20
C SER A 242 -3.70 -22.39 -6.92
N ASN A 243 -4.62 -23.35 -7.04
CA ASN A 243 -5.23 -24.02 -5.90
C ASN A 243 -4.73 -25.47 -5.78
N LEU A 244 -5.26 -26.26 -4.85
CA LEU A 244 -4.81 -27.64 -4.62
C LEU A 244 -5.04 -28.59 -5.80
N LYS A 245 -5.84 -28.20 -6.80
CA LYS A 245 -6.20 -29.05 -7.95
C LYS A 245 -5.54 -28.59 -9.24
N GLU A 246 -5.55 -27.30 -9.49
CA GLU A 246 -5.18 -26.73 -10.77
C GLU A 246 -4.84 -25.24 -10.67
N THR A 247 -4.33 -24.71 -11.79
CA THR A 247 -4.07 -23.28 -11.97
C THR A 247 -4.96 -22.72 -13.03
N ILE A 248 -5.79 -21.77 -12.63
CA ILE A 248 -6.81 -21.12 -13.47
C ILE A 248 -6.50 -19.64 -13.62
N ASN A 249 -6.81 -19.07 -14.78
CA ASN A 249 -6.60 -17.65 -15.03
C ASN A 249 -7.78 -17.02 -15.78
N LYS A 250 -7.91 -15.70 -15.66
CA LYS A 250 -8.92 -14.88 -16.34
C LYS A 250 -8.28 -13.59 -16.85
N LYS A 251 -8.70 -13.16 -18.04
CA LYS A 251 -8.38 -11.85 -18.63
C LYS A 251 -9.47 -10.84 -18.28
N TYR A 252 -9.07 -9.65 -17.87
CA TYR A 252 -9.94 -8.51 -17.61
C TYR A 252 -9.50 -7.31 -18.43
N ILE A 253 -10.47 -6.49 -18.86
CA ILE A 253 -10.24 -5.17 -19.45
C ILE A 253 -10.96 -4.16 -18.57
N PHE A 254 -10.21 -3.45 -17.73
CA PHE A 254 -10.74 -2.47 -16.80
C PHE A 254 -10.70 -1.05 -17.37
N SER A 255 -11.79 -0.29 -17.18
CA SER A 255 -11.81 1.15 -17.42
C SER A 255 -11.38 1.94 -16.17
N GLY A 256 -10.75 3.08 -16.37
CA GLY A 256 -10.38 4.03 -15.32
C GLY A 256 -8.96 4.53 -15.44
N ASP A 257 -8.56 5.39 -14.50
CA ASP A 257 -7.16 5.76 -14.31
C ASP A 257 -6.35 4.59 -13.71
N ARG A 258 -5.03 4.80 -13.60
CA ARG A 258 -4.09 3.78 -13.12
C ARG A 258 -4.49 3.19 -11.77
N ASP A 259 -4.89 4.02 -10.81
CA ASP A 259 -5.23 3.54 -9.47
C ASP A 259 -6.56 2.80 -9.45
N LYS A 260 -7.57 3.25 -10.21
CA LYS A 260 -8.82 2.49 -10.36
C LYS A 260 -8.58 1.13 -11.00
N ILE A 261 -7.72 1.04 -12.02
CA ILE A 261 -7.38 -0.24 -12.66
C ILE A 261 -6.70 -1.17 -11.65
N ARG A 262 -5.73 -0.67 -10.87
CA ARG A 262 -5.05 -1.44 -9.83
C ARG A 262 -6.03 -1.96 -8.77
N LYS A 263 -6.88 -1.08 -8.23
CA LYS A 263 -7.88 -1.46 -7.21
C LYS A 263 -8.91 -2.45 -7.74
N LYS A 264 -9.42 -2.26 -8.97
CA LYS A 264 -10.32 -3.24 -9.61
C LYS A 264 -9.65 -4.60 -9.79
N SER A 265 -8.36 -4.62 -10.12
CA SER A 265 -7.59 -5.86 -10.23
C SER A 265 -7.50 -6.60 -8.90
N VAL A 266 -7.22 -5.88 -7.81
CA VAL A 266 -7.20 -6.46 -6.44
C VAL A 266 -8.58 -6.97 -6.03
N LEU A 267 -9.63 -6.20 -6.32
CA LEU A 267 -11.00 -6.60 -6.02
C LEU A 267 -11.39 -7.89 -6.75
N GLU A 268 -11.13 -7.98 -8.05
CA GLU A 268 -11.46 -9.18 -8.84
C GLU A 268 -10.58 -10.37 -8.48
N LEU A 269 -9.32 -10.16 -8.11
CA LEU A 269 -8.47 -11.20 -7.54
C LEU A 269 -9.10 -11.83 -6.30
N PHE A 270 -9.52 -11.02 -5.32
CA PHE A 270 -10.06 -11.58 -4.06
C PHE A 270 -11.38 -12.31 -4.27
N LYS A 271 -12.26 -11.81 -5.15
CA LYS A 271 -13.44 -12.58 -5.57
C LYS A 271 -13.05 -13.91 -6.19
N PHE A 272 -12.09 -13.87 -7.12
CA PHE A 272 -11.69 -15.06 -7.84
C PHE A 272 -11.08 -16.11 -6.89
N ILE A 273 -10.32 -15.70 -5.86
CA ILE A 273 -9.81 -16.62 -4.82
C ILE A 273 -10.97 -17.24 -4.05
N LEU A 274 -11.92 -16.44 -3.58
CA LEU A 274 -13.08 -16.92 -2.82
C LEU A 274 -13.95 -17.90 -3.62
N GLU A 275 -14.06 -17.71 -4.93
CA GLU A 275 -14.77 -18.63 -5.83
C GLU A 275 -14.07 -20.00 -6.00
N ASN A 276 -12.77 -20.10 -5.68
CA ASN A 276 -11.93 -21.25 -6.02
C ASN A 276 -11.17 -21.84 -4.82
N VAL A 277 -11.71 -21.60 -3.62
CA VAL A 277 -11.25 -22.07 -2.30
C VAL A 277 -12.06 -23.25 -1.80
#